data_AF-H8KC12-F1
#
_entry.id   AF-H8KC12-F1
#
_cell.length_a   1.000
_cell.length_b   1.000
_cell.length_c   1.000
_cell.angle_alpha   90.00
_cell.angle_beta   90.00
_cell.angle_gamma   90.00
#
_symmetry.space_group_name_H-M   'P 1'
#
loop_
_entity.id
_entity.type
_entity.pdbx_description
1 polymer ?
#
loop_
_entity_poly.entity_id
_entity_poly.type
_entity_poly.pdbx_seq_one_letter_code
_entity_poly.pdbx_strand_id
1 'polypeptide(L)'
;MEDIGSGKKKFEVYVYAKKLLDKLENLNTKIKNPIDIEEVKKGIYYARKYHGSQMRQSGDPYYSNPIEVTIMLAEFVAEEVPKLFMTISYFMILLRI
;
A
#
# COMPACT_ATOMS: atom_id res chain seq x y z
N MET A 1 30.50 -9.98 -2.10
CA MET A 1 29.86 -8.91 -2.87
C MET A 1 28.45 -8.76 -2.32
N GLU A 2 28.14 -7.62 -1.71
CA GLU A 2 26.74 -7.31 -1.37
C GLU A 2 25.93 -7.30 -2.66
N ASP A 3 24.87 -8.09 -2.70
CA ASP A 3 24.04 -8.28 -3.88
C ASP A 3 23.38 -6.96 -4.28
N ILE A 4 23.80 -6.45 -5.45
CA ILE A 4 23.24 -5.28 -6.13
C ILE A 4 21.70 -5.40 -6.29
N GLY A 5 21.18 -6.62 -6.33
CA GLY A 5 19.74 -6.94 -6.35
C GLY A 5 19.01 -6.64 -5.04
N SER A 6 19.68 -6.72 -3.89
CA SER A 6 19.05 -6.40 -2.59
C SER A 6 18.77 -4.90 -2.44
N GLY A 7 19.66 -4.06 -2.98
CA GLY A 7 19.52 -2.60 -3.00
C GLY A 7 18.36 -2.14 -3.87
N LYS A 8 18.24 -2.68 -5.09
CA LYS A 8 17.10 -2.39 -5.98
C LYS A 8 15.76 -2.80 -5.39
N LYS A 9 15.65 -4.02 -4.85
CA LYS A 9 14.42 -4.48 -4.18
C LYS A 9 14.04 -3.60 -2.99
N LYS A 10 15.00 -3.20 -2.16
CA LYS A 10 14.76 -2.30 -1.02
C LYS A 10 14.28 -0.92 -1.49
N PHE A 11 14.82 -0.41 -2.61
CA PHE A 11 14.41 0.86 -3.21
C PHE A 11 12.99 0.79 -3.79
N GLU A 12 12.66 -0.23 -4.58
CA GLU A 12 11.32 -0.40 -5.16
C GLU A 12 10.24 -0.54 -4.08
N VAL A 13 10.47 -1.36 -3.04
CA VAL A 13 9.59 -1.43 -1.86
C VAL A 13 9.33 -0.05 -1.29
N TYR A 14 10.39 0.74 -1.09
CA TYR A 14 10.28 2.08 -0.52
C TYR A 14 9.45 3.01 -1.42
N VAL A 15 9.61 2.93 -2.75
CA VAL A 15 8.83 3.73 -3.70
C VAL A 15 7.33 3.42 -3.60
N TYR A 16 6.92 2.16 -3.62
CA TYR A 16 5.50 1.81 -3.54
C TYR A 16 4.90 2.09 -2.16
N ALA A 17 5.64 1.79 -1.08
CA ALA A 17 5.21 2.07 0.28
C ALA A 17 5.01 3.58 0.49
N LYS A 18 5.98 4.40 0.05
CA LYS A 18 5.90 5.86 0.13
C LYS A 18 4.70 6.38 -0.67
N LYS A 19 4.52 5.91 -1.90
CA LYS A 19 3.38 6.32 -2.75
C LYS A 19 2.04 6.09 -2.04
N LEU A 20 1.86 4.92 -1.42
CA LEU A 20 0.64 4.61 -0.68
C LEU A 20 0.47 5.51 0.55
N LEU A 21 1.51 5.63 1.37
CA LEU A 21 1.48 6.42 2.61
C LEU A 21 1.20 7.90 2.33
N ASP A 22 1.93 8.52 1.40
CA ASP A 22 1.75 9.93 1.03
C ASP A 22 0.31 10.20 0.58
N LYS A 23 -0.27 9.26 -0.19
CA LYS A 23 -1.65 9.37 -0.68
C LYS A 23 -2.67 9.27 0.45
N LEU A 24 -2.52 8.27 1.31
CA LEU A 24 -3.44 8.04 2.42
C LEU A 24 -3.36 9.14 3.47
N GLU A 25 -2.16 9.65 3.76
CA GLU A 25 -1.97 10.81 4.62
C GLU A 25 -2.67 12.05 4.05
N ASN A 26 -2.55 12.29 2.74
CA ASN A 26 -3.27 13.39 2.09
C ASN A 26 -4.78 13.24 2.19
N LEU A 27 -5.32 12.05 1.95
CA LEU A 27 -6.76 11.79 2.05
C LEU A 27 -7.26 11.90 3.49
N ASN A 28 -6.49 11.42 4.48
CA ASN A 28 -6.81 11.57 5.89
C ASN A 28 -7.06 13.02 6.31
N THR A 29 -6.37 14.01 5.71
CA THR A 29 -6.61 15.43 6.02
C THR A 29 -7.99 15.94 5.60
N LYS A 30 -8.68 15.23 4.70
CA LYS A 30 -9.95 15.64 4.07
C LYS A 30 -11.15 14.85 4.58
N ILE A 31 -10.94 13.82 5.40
CA ILE A 31 -11.96 12.86 5.81
C ILE A 31 -12.19 12.95 7.31
N LYS A 32 -13.48 12.91 7.72
CA LYS A 32 -13.88 13.01 9.13
C LYS A 32 -13.38 11.85 9.99
N ASN A 33 -13.36 10.64 9.41
CA ASN A 33 -12.92 9.41 10.05
C ASN A 33 -11.67 8.88 9.30
N PRO A 34 -10.47 9.37 9.65
CA PRO A 34 -9.24 8.96 8.98
C PRO A 34 -8.90 7.49 9.28
N ILE A 35 -8.13 6.87 8.40
CA ILE A 35 -7.56 5.53 8.62
C ILE A 35 -6.30 5.61 9.50
N ASP A 36 -6.05 4.54 10.25
CA ASP A 36 -4.82 4.39 11.03
C ASP A 36 -3.64 4.05 10.12
N ILE A 37 -2.73 5.01 9.96
CA ILE A 37 -1.53 4.87 9.14
C ILE A 37 -0.55 3.84 9.72
N GLU A 38 -0.52 3.63 11.04
CA GLU A 38 0.35 2.61 11.63
C GLU A 38 -0.12 1.20 11.27
N GLU A 39 -1.43 0.99 11.18
CA GLU A 39 -1.97 -0.30 10.72
C GLU A 39 -1.64 -0.56 9.24
N VAL A 40 -1.67 0.50 8.41
CA VAL A 40 -1.22 0.44 7.01
C VAL A 40 0.25 0.05 6.91
N LYS A 41 1.13 0.66 7.73
CA LYS A 41 2.56 0.32 7.76
C LYS A 41 2.79 -1.15 8.13
N LYS A 42 2.01 -1.70 9.06
CA LYS A 42 2.05 -3.15 9.39
C LYS A 42 1.64 -4.00 8.19
N GLY A 43 0.58 -3.64 7.47
CA GLY A 43 0.18 -4.31 6.23
C GLY A 43 1.32 -4.34 5.21
N ILE A 44 1.88 -3.16 4.87
CA ILE A 44 3.04 -3.05 3.96
C ILE A 44 4.21 -3.94 4.40
N TYR A 45 4.51 -3.98 5.71
CA TYR A 45 5.54 -4.87 6.25
C TYR A 45 5.23 -6.34 5.98
N TYR A 46 4.00 -6.79 6.23
CA TYR A 46 3.60 -8.18 5.98
C TYR A 46 3.58 -8.52 4.48
N ALA A 47 3.17 -7.59 3.62
CA ALA A 47 3.22 -7.70 2.16
C ALA A 47 4.61 -8.05 1.70
N ARG A 48 5.58 -7.28 2.20
CA ARG A 48 6.97 -7.51 1.89
C ARG A 48 7.46 -8.83 2.48
N LYS A 49 7.12 -9.12 3.74
CA LYS A 49 7.58 -10.33 4.44
C LYS A 49 7.15 -11.61 3.70
N TYR A 50 5.93 -11.65 3.18
CA TYR A 50 5.36 -12.86 2.55
C TYR A 50 5.43 -12.84 1.02
N HIS A 51 5.41 -11.68 0.38
CA HIS A 51 5.34 -11.52 -1.08
C HIS A 51 6.54 -10.77 -1.68
N GLY A 52 7.53 -10.35 -0.88
CA GLY A 52 8.66 -9.51 -1.35
C GLY A 52 9.62 -10.17 -2.34
N SER A 53 9.56 -11.50 -2.51
CA SER A 53 10.30 -12.23 -3.56
C SER A 53 9.46 -12.52 -4.80
N GLN A 54 8.14 -12.29 -4.75
CA GLN A 54 7.22 -12.57 -5.84
C GLN A 54 7.23 -11.41 -6.84
N MET A 55 7.34 -11.75 -8.12
CA MET A 55 7.34 -10.79 -9.22
C MET A 55 6.16 -11.06 -10.14
N ARG A 56 5.63 -10.00 -10.75
CA ARG A 56 4.65 -10.08 -11.84
C ARG A 56 5.35 -10.45 -13.13
N GLN A 57 4.57 -10.86 -14.14
CA GLN A 57 5.09 -11.06 -15.51
C GLN A 57 5.72 -9.78 -16.09
N SER A 58 5.30 -8.60 -15.64
CA SER A 58 5.89 -7.31 -16.03
C SER A 58 7.29 -7.07 -15.46
N GLY A 59 7.71 -7.85 -14.46
CA GLY A 59 8.95 -7.59 -13.72
C GLY A 59 8.77 -6.67 -12.51
N ASP A 60 7.56 -6.19 -12.22
CA ASP A 60 7.28 -5.44 -11.00
C ASP A 60 7.08 -6.38 -9.79
N PRO A 61 7.33 -5.90 -8.55
CA PRO A 61 6.99 -6.67 -7.36
C PRO A 61 5.50 -7.01 -7.28
N TYR A 62 5.12 -8.22 -6.84
CA TYR A 62 3.72 -8.64 -6.82
C TYR A 62 2.82 -7.71 -5.98
N TYR A 63 3.32 -7.25 -4.84
CA TYR A 63 2.62 -6.34 -3.93
C TYR A 63 2.38 -4.93 -4.52
N SER A 64 3.00 -4.57 -5.65
CA SER A 64 2.74 -3.30 -6.34
C SER A 64 1.28 -3.17 -6.79
N ASN A 65 0.69 -4.25 -7.31
CA ASN A 65 -0.68 -4.24 -7.82
C ASN A 65 -1.72 -4.02 -6.71
N PRO A 66 -1.71 -4.77 -5.58
CA PRO A 66 -2.57 -4.46 -4.44
C PRO A 66 -2.44 -3.03 -3.91
N ILE A 67 -1.22 -2.44 -3.95
CA ILE A 67 -1.01 -1.04 -3.56
C ILE A 67 -1.74 -0.08 -4.49
N GLU A 68 -1.62 -0.25 -5.82
CA GLU A 68 -2.34 0.59 -6.78
C GLU A 68 -3.87 0.46 -6.64
N VAL A 69 -4.38 -0.76 -6.47
CA VAL A 69 -5.82 -1.01 -6.23
C VAL A 69 -6.28 -0.31 -4.96
N THR A 70 -5.48 -0.34 -3.90
CA THR A 70 -5.80 0.34 -2.63
C THR A 70 -5.87 1.84 -2.79
N ILE A 71 -4.94 2.44 -3.54
CA ILE A 71 -4.94 3.87 -3.83
C ILE A 71 -6.22 4.25 -4.59
N MET A 72 -6.55 3.52 -5.66
CA MET A 72 -7.75 3.78 -6.46
C MET A 72 -9.04 3.67 -5.62
N LEU A 73 -9.15 2.62 -4.81
CA LEU A 73 -10.29 2.45 -3.91
C LEU A 73 -10.35 3.57 -2.87
N ALA A 74 -9.20 4.01 -2.35
CA ALA A 74 -9.14 5.08 -1.37
C ALA A 74 -9.59 6.42 -1.94
N GLU A 75 -9.15 6.76 -3.15
CA GLU A 75 -9.62 7.94 -3.86
C GLU A 75 -11.13 7.90 -4.08
N PHE A 76 -11.63 6.80 -4.66
CA PHE A 76 -13.04 6.62 -4.94
C PHE A 76 -13.90 6.72 -3.68
N VAL A 77 -13.53 6.03 -2.60
CA VAL A 77 -14.30 6.04 -1.35
C VAL A 77 -14.23 7.40 -0.67
N ALA A 78 -13.08 8.09 -0.72
CA ALA A 78 -12.94 9.44 -0.17
C ALA A 78 -13.86 10.46 -0.88
N GLU A 79 -14.07 10.30 -2.18
CA GLU A 79 -14.90 11.18 -2.99
C GLU A 79 -16.39 10.83 -2.89
N GLU A 80 -16.74 9.58 -3.16
CA GLU A 80 -18.14 9.17 -3.35
C GLU A 80 -18.84 8.77 -2.04
N VAL A 81 -18.11 8.10 -1.14
CA VAL A 81 -18.70 7.51 0.07
C VAL A 81 -17.80 7.68 1.31
N PRO A 82 -17.42 8.93 1.68
CA PRO A 82 -16.38 9.20 2.68
C PRO A 82 -16.66 8.63 4.07
N LYS A 83 -17.92 8.33 4.38
CA LYS A 83 -18.32 7.64 5.63
C LYS A 83 -17.74 6.23 5.75
N LEU A 84 -17.43 5.59 4.63
CA LEU A 84 -16.85 4.24 4.56
C LEU A 84 -15.32 4.26 4.42
N PHE A 85 -14.66 5.42 4.44
CA PHE A 85 -13.22 5.50 4.21
C PHE A 85 -12.39 4.58 5.14
N MET A 86 -12.82 4.43 6.40
CA MET A 86 -12.15 3.51 7.33
C MET A 86 -12.15 2.05 6.88
N THR A 87 -13.08 1.64 6.00
CA THR A 87 -13.18 0.25 5.52
C THR A 87 -12.05 -0.15 4.57
N ILE A 88 -11.31 0.82 4.03
CA ILE A 88 -10.13 0.58 3.20
C ILE A 88 -9.09 -0.23 3.97
N SER A 89 -8.96 -0.01 5.29
CA SER A 89 -8.02 -0.76 6.13
C SER A 89 -8.32 -2.27 6.16
N TYR A 90 -9.60 -2.68 6.20
CA TYR A 90 -9.98 -4.09 6.14
C TYR A 90 -9.69 -4.73 4.78
N PHE A 91 -9.85 -3.97 3.70
CA PHE A 91 -9.52 -4.45 2.35
C PHE A 91 -8.02 -4.73 2.21
N MET A 92 -7.17 -3.90 2.80
CA MET A 92 -5.72 -4.10 2.83
C MET A 92 -5.34 -5.38 3.59
N ILE A 93 -5.99 -5.65 4.72
CA ILE A 93 -5.77 -6.86 5.53
C ILE A 93 -6.21 -8.13 4.77
N LEU A 94 -7.36 -8.08 4.09
CA LEU A 94 -7.93 -9.22 3.37
C LEU A 94 -7.16 -9.60 2.10
N LEU A 95 -6.66 -8.61 1.35
CA LEU A 95 -5.94 -8.86 0.10
C LEU A 95 -4.48 -9.24 0.28
N ARG A 96 -3.98 -9.33 1.53
CA ARG A 96 -2.55 -9.54 1.81
C ARG A 96 -1.69 -8.59 0.99
N ILE A 97 -1.96 -7.30 1.17
CA ILE A 97 -0.83 -6.38 1.34
C ILE A 97 -0.24 -6.80 2.68
#